data_AF-W1YIR7-F1
#
_entry.id   AF-W1YIR7-F1
#
_cell.length_a   1.000
_cell.length_b   1.000
_cell.length_c   1.000
_cell.angle_alpha   90.00
_cell.angle_beta   90.00
_cell.angle_gamma   90.00
#
_symmetry.space_group_name_H-M   'P 1'
#
loop_
_entity.id
_entity.type
_entity.pdbx_description
1 polymer ?
#
loop_
_entity_poly.entity_id
_entity_poly.type
_entity_poly.pdbx_seq_one_letter_code
_entity_poly.pdbx_strand_id
1 'polypeptide(L)' 'QEKDYTASSWKVYSEALQQAQTVADQTTATQAEVDQAEAKLRSAVKQLAKVPTKK' A
#
# COMPACT_ATOMS: atom_id res chain seq x y z
N GLN A 1 -14.98 -0.33 -0.12
CA GLN A 1 -14.30 -0.21 1.21
C GLN A 1 -13.67 -1.55 1.53
N GLU A 2 -12.74 -1.67 2.49
CA GLU A 2 -12.03 -2.91 2.93
C GLU A 2 -12.76 -4.24 2.73
N LYS A 3 -14.08 -4.27 2.87
CA LYS A 3 -14.98 -5.38 2.56
C LYS A 3 -14.82 -5.98 1.14
N ASP A 4 -14.25 -5.22 0.20
CA ASP A 4 -14.00 -5.64 -1.18
C ASP A 4 -12.64 -6.34 -1.36
N TYR A 5 -11.74 -6.33 -0.36
CA TYR A 5 -10.41 -6.97 -0.43
C TYR A 5 -10.14 -7.93 0.74
N THR A 6 -9.32 -8.96 0.53
CA THR A 6 -8.98 -9.90 1.62
C THR A 6 -8.18 -9.20 2.72
N ALA A 7 -8.44 -9.53 3.99
CA ALA A 7 -7.73 -8.93 5.12
C ALA A 7 -6.20 -9.03 5.00
N SER A 8 -5.71 -10.15 4.45
CA SER A 8 -4.28 -10.37 4.19
C SER A 8 -3.72 -9.40 3.15
N SER A 9 -4.42 -9.18 2.03
CA SER A 9 -3.96 -8.24 0.99
C SER A 9 -4.13 -6.77 1.40
N TRP A 10 -5.18 -6.48 2.18
CA TRP A 10 -5.40 -5.17 2.76
C TRP A 10 -4.32 -4.79 3.77
N LYS A 11 -3.89 -5.73 4.63
CA LYS A 11 -2.81 -5.49 5.58
C LYS A 11 -1.52 -5.06 4.88
N VAL A 12 -1.14 -5.75 3.80
CA VAL A 12 0.04 -5.41 2.98
C VAL A 12 -0.09 -4.01 2.36
N TYR A 13 -1.28 -3.66 1.87
CA TYR A 13 -1.56 -2.31 1.37
C TYR A 13 -1.47 -1.24 2.45
N SER A 14 -2.07 -1.47 3.62
CA SER A 14 -2.06 -0.53 4.74
C SER A 14 -0.66 -0.29 5.27
N GLU A 15 0.17 -1.34 5.38
CA GLU A 15 1.58 -1.22 5.78
C GLU A 15 2.38 -0.39 4.77
N ALA A 16 2.19 -0.65 3.46
CA ALA A 16 2.86 0.11 2.41
C ALA A 16 2.40 1.58 2.37
N LEU A 17 1.10 1.83 2.59
CA LEU A 17 0.53 3.18 2.63
C LEU A 17 1.09 3.97 3.81
N GLN A 18 1.14 3.36 5.00
CA GLN A 18 1.68 4.02 6.18
C GLN A 18 3.16 4.38 5.98
N GLN A 19 3.93 3.49 5.34
CA GLN A 19 5.34 3.74 5.05
C GLN A 19 5.52 4.87 4.01
N ALA A 20 4.67 4.92 2.97
CA ALA A 20 4.64 6.02 2.02
C ALA A 20 4.23 7.36 2.67
N GLN A 21 3.28 7.34 3.61
CA GLN A 21 2.90 8.51 4.39
C GLN A 21 4.05 9.02 5.24
N THR A 22 4.76 8.14 5.97
CA THR A 22 5.93 8.53 6.77
C THR A 22 7.02 9.18 5.92
N VAL A 23 7.30 8.61 4.74
CA VAL A 23 8.31 9.16 3.82
C VAL A 23 7.83 10.49 3.24
N ALA A 24 6.55 10.63 2.89
CA ALA A 24 6.00 11.89 2.41
C ALA A 24 5.99 13.01 3.48
N ASP A 25 5.79 12.64 4.74
CA ASP A 25 5.81 13.58 5.88
C ASP A 25 7.25 13.91 6.34
N GLN A 26 8.24 13.11 5.94
CA GLN A 26 9.65 13.39 6.19
C GLN A 26 10.14 14.50 5.26
N THR A 27 10.39 15.68 5.82
CA THR A 27 10.98 16.82 5.10
C THR A 27 12.41 16.57 4.60
N THR A 28 13.08 15.54 5.14
CA THR A 28 14.41 15.09 4.73
C THR A 28 14.36 13.87 3.80
N ALA A 29 13.17 13.40 3.42
CA ALA A 29 13.05 12.24 2.55
C ALA A 29 13.74 12.52 1.21
N THR A 30 14.58 11.58 0.81
CA THR A 30 15.22 11.61 -0.49
C THR A 30 14.25 11.12 -1.55
N GLN A 31 14.46 11.53 -2.81
CA GLN A 31 13.68 11.03 -3.93
C GLN A 31 13.71 9.49 -4.01
N ALA A 32 14.85 8.87 -3.68
CA ALA A 32 14.98 7.42 -3.65
C ALA A 32 14.07 6.76 -2.60
N GLU A 33 13.92 7.34 -1.42
CA GLU A 33 13.01 6.84 -0.39
C GLU A 33 11.55 6.97 -0.83
N VAL A 34 11.20 8.10 -1.45
CA VAL A 34 9.87 8.34 -2.03
C VAL A 34 9.58 7.32 -3.13
N ASP A 35 10.52 7.11 -4.05
CA ASP A 35 10.39 6.15 -5.16
C ASP A 35 10.25 4.71 -4.63
N GLN A 36 11.02 4.34 -3.60
CA GLN A 36 10.90 3.03 -2.96
C GLN A 36 9.54 2.85 -2.27
N ALA A 37 9.05 3.88 -1.58
CA ALA A 37 7.76 3.83 -0.91
C ALA A 37 6.61 3.78 -1.93
N GLU A 38 6.70 4.53 -3.02
CA GLU A 38 5.75 4.48 -4.13
C GLU A 38 5.75 3.09 -4.78
N ALA A 39 6.92 2.53 -5.09
CA ALA A 39 7.03 1.21 -5.69
C ALA A 39 6.41 0.11 -4.80
N LYS A 40 6.65 0.19 -3.48
CA LYS A 40 6.01 -0.71 -2.49
C LYS A 40 4.50 -0.54 -2.48
N LEU A 41 4.00 0.69 -2.43
CA LEU A 41 2.57 0.98 -2.44
C LEU A 41 1.91 0.46 -3.72
N ARG A 42 2.51 0.72 -4.89
CA ARG A 42 2.06 0.20 -6.19
C ARG A 42 2.03 -1.32 -6.23
N SER A 43 3.04 -1.98 -5.68
CA SER A 43 3.07 -3.44 -5.60
C SER A 43 1.97 -3.96 -4.70
N ALA A 44 1.77 -3.35 -3.53
CA ALA A 44 0.71 -3.72 -2.61
C ALA A 44 -0.69 -3.52 -3.21
N VAL A 45 -0.90 -2.44 -3.98
CA VAL A 45 -2.14 -2.21 -4.74
C VAL A 45 -2.36 -3.29 -5.80
N LYS A 46 -1.31 -3.76 -6.48
CA LYS A 46 -1.42 -4.87 -7.44
C LYS A 46 -1.70 -6.21 -6.76
N GLN A 47 -1.20 -6.39 -5.54
CA GLN A 47 -1.43 -7.58 -4.71
C GLN A 47 -2.76 -7.54 -3.96
N LEU A 48 -3.48 -6.40 -3.95
CA LEU A 48 -4.84 -6.31 -3.42
C LEU A 48 -5.74 -7.30 -4.14
N ALA A 49 -5.99 -8.42 -3.49
CA ALA A 49 -6.86 -9.46 -3.96
C ALA A 49 -8.27 -9.08 -3.53
N LYS A 50 -9.13 -8.80 -4.53
CA LYS A 50 -10.56 -8.58 -4.25
C LYS A 50 -11.12 -9.81 -3.56
N VAL A 51 -11.92 -9.63 -2.51
CA VAL A 51 -12.70 -10.74 -1.94
C VAL A 51 -13.55 -11.27 -3.09
N PRO A 52 -13.45 -12.56 -3.44
CA PRO A 52 -14.30 -13.12 -4.47
C PRO A 52 -15.74 -13.00 -3.98
N THR A 53 -16.48 -12.05 -4.56
CA THR A 53 -17.92 -11.95 -4.38
C THR A 53 -18.51 -13.16 -5.09
N LYS A 54 -18.92 -14.16 -4.30
CA LYS A 54 -19.71 -15.28 -4.82
C LYS A 54 -20.96 -14.69 -5.48
N LYS A 55 -21.08 -14.88 -6.80
CA LYS A 55 -22.35 -14.76 -7.53
C LYS A 55 -23.30 -15.86 -7.10
#